data_AF-A0AAN8HGT7-F1
#
_entry.id   AF-A0AAN8HGT7-F1
#
_cell.length_a   1.000
_cell.length_b   1.000
_cell.length_c   1.000
_cell.angle_alpha   90.00
_cell.angle_beta   90.00
_cell.angle_gamma   90.00
#
_symmetry.space_group_name_H-M   'P 1'
#
loop_
_entity.id
_entity.type
_entity.pdbx_description
1 polymer ?
#
loop_
_entity_poly.entity_id
_entity_poly.type
_entity_poly.pdbx_seq_one_letter_code
_entity_poly.pdbx_strand_id
1 'polypeptide(L)'
;MNTSKVEFQPFEYSYYDYSDWYSNNAEPTQPPKEVILPCDPTAEDRLFHICMLSISLVVMLILAALSRKNKLCQGFTRGSSSIFSPANFLDQTQHKGLVMAVFGLLFSKLSMLVIAPDPLPFSKDTPQEIKEYMKVIAIFYYPILYYPLMVCCTLQHKAGYVFGTLLSFSHFAVLVWQKFDCPKTPEIYPYYALLASLPQLACFAYICVQFILLIVKGPKTDEDLDSSYYTDYVKSLLKKKSSNASSSSADKPTLAERILKVPKSYIYMPEKVFRFPLQLAVSTFVALVAIYHVALLLVVLVVPHPPHCPCWY
;
A
#
# COMPACT_ATOMS: atom_id res chain seq x y z
N MET A 1 -40.31 40.10 -91.47
CA MET A 1 -40.59 38.78 -90.89
C MET A 1 -39.28 38.01 -90.80
N ASN A 2 -38.70 37.95 -89.61
CA ASN A 2 -37.68 36.98 -89.25
C ASN A 2 -37.77 36.78 -87.73
N THR A 3 -38.59 35.83 -87.31
CA THR A 3 -38.83 35.49 -85.89
C THR A 3 -37.74 34.54 -85.42
N SER A 4 -36.74 35.06 -84.74
CA SER A 4 -35.82 34.28 -83.92
C SER A 4 -36.55 33.84 -82.64
N LYS A 5 -36.81 32.54 -82.51
CA LYS A 5 -37.29 31.91 -81.28
C LYS A 5 -36.21 32.06 -80.21
N VAL A 6 -36.52 32.78 -79.13
CA VAL A 6 -35.74 32.77 -77.89
C VAL A 6 -36.27 31.63 -77.03
N GLU A 7 -35.45 30.60 -76.85
CA GLU A 7 -35.73 29.45 -76.00
C GLU A 7 -35.40 29.84 -74.55
N PHE A 8 -36.42 29.95 -73.70
CA PHE A 8 -36.25 30.23 -72.27
C PHE A 8 -35.78 28.95 -71.57
N GLN A 9 -34.53 28.92 -71.11
CA GLN A 9 -34.10 27.93 -70.13
C GLN A 9 -34.66 28.29 -68.74
N PRO A 10 -35.24 27.34 -68.00
CA PRO A 10 -35.69 27.60 -66.63
C PRO A 10 -34.47 27.80 -65.73
N PHE A 11 -34.49 28.85 -64.91
CA PHE A 11 -33.50 29.08 -63.87
C PHE A 11 -33.55 27.93 -62.86
N GLU A 12 -32.56 27.05 -62.91
CA GLU A 12 -32.36 26.00 -61.93
C GLU A 12 -31.84 26.65 -60.64
N TYR A 13 -32.73 26.81 -59.66
CA TYR A 13 -32.33 27.24 -58.32
C TYR A 13 -31.49 26.14 -57.67
N SER A 14 -30.18 26.27 -57.76
CA SER A 14 -29.20 25.52 -56.97
C SER A 14 -29.46 25.80 -55.49
N TYR A 15 -30.22 24.93 -54.82
CA TYR A 15 -30.34 24.94 -53.37
C TYR A 15 -28.97 24.57 -52.81
N TYR A 16 -28.27 25.55 -52.22
CA TYR A 16 -26.96 25.31 -51.64
C TYR A 16 -27.07 24.26 -50.53
N ASP A 17 -26.48 23.10 -50.75
CA ASP A 17 -26.38 22.04 -49.75
C ASP A 17 -25.29 22.40 -48.75
N TYR A 18 -25.70 22.86 -47.56
CA TYR A 18 -24.80 23.23 -46.47
C TYR A 18 -24.40 22.02 -45.60
N SER A 19 -24.72 20.79 -45.98
CA SER A 19 -24.37 19.58 -45.21
C SER A 19 -22.86 19.41 -45.00
N ASP A 20 -22.04 19.79 -45.99
CA ASP A 20 -20.58 19.79 -45.88
C ASP A 20 -20.06 20.83 -44.89
N TRP A 21 -20.75 21.96 -44.74
CA TRP A 21 -20.37 22.99 -43.77
C TRP A 21 -20.62 22.52 -42.34
N TYR A 22 -21.75 21.84 -42.09
CA TYR A 22 -22.03 21.24 -40.79
C TYR A 22 -21.13 20.04 -40.47
N SER A 23 -20.73 19.25 -41.46
CA SER A 23 -19.83 18.10 -41.25
C SER A 23 -18.40 18.52 -40.93
N ASN A 24 -17.91 19.61 -41.54
CA ASN A 24 -16.54 20.08 -41.35
C ASN A 24 -16.38 21.09 -40.20
N ASN A 25 -17.45 21.77 -39.79
CA ASN A 25 -17.41 22.79 -38.73
C ASN A 25 -18.22 22.41 -37.48
N ALA A 26 -18.66 21.15 -37.35
CA ALA A 26 -19.18 20.67 -36.08
C ALA A 26 -18.09 20.83 -35.02
N GLU A 27 -18.35 21.66 -34.01
CA GLU A 27 -17.50 21.70 -32.82
C GLU A 27 -17.32 20.27 -32.29
N PRO A 28 -16.10 19.86 -31.90
CA PRO A 28 -15.87 18.51 -31.41
C PRO A 28 -16.83 18.21 -30.25
N THR A 29 -17.80 17.32 -30.47
CA THR A 29 -18.76 16.89 -29.43
C THR A 29 -18.09 16.11 -28.29
N GLN A 30 -16.79 15.84 -28.41
CA GLN A 30 -15.99 15.26 -27.35
C GLN A 30 -15.01 16.33 -26.86
N PRO A 31 -15.02 16.68 -25.56
CA PRO A 31 -13.96 17.52 -25.00
C PRO A 31 -12.61 16.87 -25.30
N PRO A 32 -11.55 17.67 -25.55
CA PRO A 32 -10.22 17.13 -25.85
C PRO A 32 -9.83 16.18 -24.72
N LYS A 33 -9.56 14.90 -25.05
CA LYS A 33 -8.97 13.96 -24.11
C LYS A 33 -7.70 14.62 -23.58
N GLU A 34 -7.62 14.89 -22.28
CA GLU A 34 -6.38 15.36 -21.66
C GLU A 34 -5.30 14.31 -21.92
N VAL A 35 -4.42 14.56 -22.89
CA VAL A 35 -3.24 13.73 -23.13
C VAL A 35 -2.25 14.09 -22.04
N ILE A 36 -2.29 13.36 -20.94
CA ILE A 36 -1.28 13.48 -19.88
C ILE A 36 0.03 12.98 -20.47
N LEU A 37 0.96 13.90 -20.71
CA LEU A 37 2.29 13.55 -21.18
C LEU A 37 3.03 12.75 -20.09
N PRO A 38 3.83 11.74 -20.46
CA PRO A 38 4.67 11.01 -19.52
C PRO A 38 5.62 11.99 -18.83
N CYS A 39 5.56 12.05 -17.50
CA CYS A 39 6.41 12.88 -16.65
C CYS A 39 7.55 12.00 -16.12
N ASP A 40 8.79 12.33 -16.49
CA ASP A 40 9.97 11.70 -15.89
C ASP A 40 10.28 12.43 -14.56
N PRO A 41 10.31 11.71 -13.41
CA PRO A 41 10.61 12.33 -12.13
C PRO A 41 12.07 12.80 -12.07
N THR A 42 12.34 13.88 -11.33
CA THR A 42 13.70 14.42 -11.15
C THR A 42 14.61 13.38 -10.48
N ALA A 43 14.05 12.53 -9.62
CA ALA A 43 14.74 11.38 -9.04
C ALA A 43 14.55 10.13 -9.91
N GLU A 44 15.58 9.75 -10.68
CA GLU A 44 15.57 8.56 -11.53
C GLU A 44 15.34 7.28 -10.68
N ASP A 45 14.19 6.64 -10.90
CA ASP A 45 13.76 5.47 -10.13
C ASP A 45 14.76 4.31 -10.23
N ARG A 46 15.34 4.12 -11.41
CA ARG A 46 16.34 3.09 -11.68
C ARG A 46 17.58 3.23 -10.81
N LEU A 47 18.17 4.44 -10.75
CA LEU A 47 19.37 4.71 -9.96
C LEU A 47 19.09 4.55 -8.47
N PHE A 48 17.92 5.02 -8.01
CA PHE A 48 17.49 4.84 -6.64
C PHE A 48 17.43 3.36 -6.25
N HIS A 49 16.82 2.53 -7.09
CA HIS A 49 16.71 1.09 -6.84
C HIS A 49 18.08 0.37 -6.82
N ILE A 50 19.04 0.76 -7.68
CA ILE A 50 20.42 0.24 -7.65
C ILE A 50 21.11 0.63 -6.33
N CYS A 51 21.01 1.91 -5.96
CA CYS A 51 21.62 2.44 -4.74
C CYS A 51 21.05 1.75 -3.50
N MET A 52 19.72 1.67 -3.40
CA MET A 52 19.03 1.08 -2.26
C MET A 52 19.28 -0.42 -2.13
N LEU A 53 19.35 -1.16 -3.23
CA LEU A 53 19.72 -2.58 -3.19
C LEU A 53 21.15 -2.76 -2.65
N SER A 54 22.07 -1.90 -3.08
CA SER A 54 23.47 -1.91 -2.63
C SER A 54 23.57 -1.60 -1.13
N ILE A 55 22.89 -0.54 -0.67
CA ILE A 55 22.83 -0.17 0.76
C ILE A 55 22.19 -1.29 1.58
N SER A 56 21.09 -1.86 1.09
CA SER A 56 20.37 -2.96 1.74
C SER A 56 21.27 -4.18 1.96
N LEU A 57 22.07 -4.55 0.96
CA LEU A 57 23.03 -5.64 1.06
C LEU A 57 24.10 -5.35 2.12
N VAL A 58 24.66 -4.14 2.13
CA VAL A 58 25.68 -3.71 3.12
C VAL A 58 25.10 -3.74 4.54
N VAL A 59 23.89 -3.21 4.74
CA VAL A 59 23.20 -3.24 6.05
C VAL A 59 23.01 -4.68 6.51
N MET A 60 22.53 -5.57 5.63
CA MET A 60 22.37 -6.98 5.96
C MET A 60 23.68 -7.65 6.37
N LEU A 61 24.79 -7.35 5.70
CA LEU A 61 26.12 -7.86 6.05
C LEU A 61 26.62 -7.32 7.40
N ILE A 62 26.41 -6.03 7.67
CA ILE A 62 26.77 -5.42 8.97
C ILE A 62 25.96 -6.07 10.09
N LEU A 63 24.64 -6.21 9.92
CA LEU A 63 23.78 -6.88 10.89
C LEU A 63 24.20 -8.35 11.07
N ALA A 64 24.57 -9.06 9.99
CA ALA A 64 25.13 -10.42 10.02
C ALA A 64 26.41 -10.53 10.85
N ALA A 65 27.28 -9.54 10.75
CA ALA A 65 28.51 -9.49 11.54
C ALA A 65 28.22 -9.18 13.01
N LEU A 66 27.33 -8.22 13.29
CA LEU A 66 26.94 -7.84 14.64
C LEU A 66 26.24 -8.99 15.38
N SER A 67 25.35 -9.72 14.72
CA SER A 67 24.65 -10.86 15.32
C SER A 67 25.58 -12.04 15.59
N ARG A 68 26.56 -12.30 14.70
CA ARG A 68 27.58 -13.34 14.89
C ARG A 68 28.49 -13.03 16.07
N LYS A 69 28.93 -11.78 16.22
CA LYS A 69 29.75 -11.35 17.37
C LYS A 69 29.02 -11.59 18.69
N ASN A 70 27.71 -11.35 18.74
CA ASN A 70 26.93 -11.55 19.95
C ASN A 70 26.64 -13.05 20.23
N LYS A 71 26.40 -13.86 19.18
CA LYS A 71 26.19 -15.32 19.32
C LYS A 71 27.45 -16.09 19.71
N LEU A 72 28.64 -15.58 19.39
CA LEU A 72 29.89 -16.16 19.88
C LEU A 72 30.02 -16.06 21.42
N CYS A 73 29.36 -15.10 22.05
CA CYS A 73 29.25 -15.01 23.52
C CYS A 73 28.11 -15.86 24.12
N GLN A 74 27.23 -16.44 23.30
CA GLN A 74 26.04 -17.20 23.71
C GLN A 74 26.08 -18.62 23.09
N GLY A 75 27.25 -19.26 23.25
CA GLY A 75 27.63 -20.46 22.52
C GLY A 75 26.69 -21.66 22.69
N PHE A 76 26.59 -22.42 21.59
CA PHE A 76 26.32 -23.86 21.56
C PHE A 76 24.90 -24.44 21.62
N THR A 77 23.79 -23.69 21.59
CA THR A 77 22.44 -24.33 21.70
C THR A 77 21.45 -24.10 20.57
N ARG A 78 21.78 -23.38 19.47
CA ARG A 78 20.80 -23.15 18.40
C ARG A 78 21.38 -23.23 17.00
N GLY A 79 21.44 -24.45 16.48
CA GLY A 79 21.90 -24.84 15.14
C GLY A 79 20.93 -24.49 14.00
N SER A 80 20.38 -23.27 13.96
CA SER A 80 19.68 -22.79 12.77
C SER A 80 20.62 -21.90 11.95
N SER A 81 20.88 -22.30 10.71
CA SER A 81 21.62 -21.51 9.71
C SER A 81 21.18 -20.05 9.77
N SER A 82 22.13 -19.17 10.04
CA SER A 82 21.93 -17.76 10.39
C SER A 82 21.55 -16.89 9.17
N ILE A 83 20.56 -17.30 8.40
CA ILE A 83 19.83 -16.39 7.52
C ILE A 83 18.71 -15.85 8.39
N PHE A 84 18.87 -14.62 8.85
CA PHE A 84 18.00 -13.93 9.81
C PHE A 84 16.53 -14.24 9.59
N SER A 85 15.89 -15.03 10.45
CA SER A 85 14.44 -15.18 10.37
C SER A 85 13.82 -13.80 10.66
N PRO A 86 13.17 -13.16 9.69
CA PRO A 86 12.83 -11.75 9.76
C PRO A 86 11.73 -11.46 10.78
N ALA A 87 10.97 -12.47 11.23
CA ALA A 87 10.04 -12.39 12.34
C ALA A 87 9.72 -13.77 12.90
N ASN A 88 9.65 -13.88 14.24
CA ASN A 88 9.02 -15.02 14.88
C ASN A 88 7.49 -14.81 14.84
N PHE A 89 6.83 -15.36 13.81
CA PHE A 89 5.37 -15.24 13.64
C PHE A 89 4.56 -15.85 14.78
N LEU A 90 5.19 -16.70 15.60
CA LEU A 90 4.59 -17.30 16.78
C LEU A 90 4.72 -16.43 18.04
N ASP A 91 5.52 -15.36 18.00
CA ASP A 91 5.68 -14.49 19.15
C ASP A 91 4.47 -13.55 19.31
N GLN A 92 3.76 -13.74 20.41
CA GLN A 92 2.53 -13.05 20.74
C GLN A 92 2.79 -11.71 21.45
N THR A 93 4.05 -11.43 21.84
CA THR A 93 4.44 -10.33 22.73
C THR A 93 5.17 -9.17 22.03
N GLN A 94 5.71 -9.37 20.83
CA GLN A 94 6.45 -8.33 20.09
C GLN A 94 5.56 -7.14 19.68
N HIS A 95 6.21 -6.01 19.39
CA HIS A 95 5.60 -4.81 18.80
C HIS A 95 5.08 -5.10 17.38
N LYS A 96 3.86 -5.64 17.29
CA LYS A 96 3.22 -6.14 16.04
C LYS A 96 3.08 -5.08 14.94
N GLY A 97 2.96 -3.81 15.33
CA GLY A 97 2.72 -2.70 14.41
C GLY A 97 3.74 -2.56 13.30
N LEU A 98 5.04 -2.72 13.60
CA LEU A 98 6.10 -2.61 12.60
C LEU A 98 5.99 -3.68 11.52
N VAL A 99 5.81 -4.94 11.95
CA VAL A 99 5.65 -6.07 11.03
C VAL A 99 4.41 -5.89 10.16
N MET A 100 3.27 -5.50 10.77
CA MET A 100 2.04 -5.21 10.02
C MET A 100 2.27 -4.14 8.95
N ALA A 101 2.95 -3.05 9.29
CA ALA A 101 3.21 -1.96 8.37
C ALA A 101 4.10 -2.39 7.19
N VAL A 102 5.13 -3.21 7.41
CA VAL A 102 5.99 -3.70 6.31
C VAL A 102 5.24 -4.67 5.39
N PHE A 103 4.38 -5.54 5.94
CA PHE A 103 3.53 -6.39 5.10
C PHE A 103 2.50 -5.58 4.30
N GLY A 104 1.88 -4.57 4.92
CA GLY A 104 0.96 -3.67 4.22
C GLY A 104 1.65 -2.86 3.13
N LEU A 105 2.88 -2.40 3.39
CA LEU A 105 3.74 -1.74 2.40
C LEU A 105 4.00 -2.65 1.19
N LEU A 106 4.46 -3.87 1.44
CA LEU A 106 4.76 -4.85 0.40
C LEU A 106 3.52 -5.15 -0.44
N PHE A 107 2.40 -5.42 0.22
CA PHE A 107 1.14 -5.69 -0.47
C PHE A 107 0.66 -4.49 -1.28
N SER A 108 0.77 -3.27 -0.74
CA SER A 108 0.40 -2.05 -1.47
C SER A 108 1.24 -1.86 -2.73
N LYS A 109 2.56 -2.13 -2.65
CA LYS A 109 3.44 -2.08 -3.81
C LYS A 109 3.09 -3.12 -4.87
N LEU A 110 2.83 -4.36 -4.45
CA LEU A 110 2.42 -5.43 -5.36
C LEU A 110 1.06 -5.15 -6.00
N SER A 111 0.12 -4.54 -5.27
CA SER A 111 -1.19 -4.17 -5.81
C SER A 111 -1.07 -3.13 -6.93
N MET A 112 -0.22 -2.12 -6.76
CA MET A 112 0.06 -1.13 -7.81
C MET A 112 0.76 -1.76 -9.03
N LEU A 113 1.71 -2.68 -8.78
CA LEU A 113 2.49 -3.38 -9.80
C LEU A 113 1.63 -4.20 -10.78
N VAL A 114 0.53 -4.77 -10.32
CA VAL A 114 -0.38 -5.57 -11.16
C VAL A 114 -0.92 -4.74 -12.33
N ILE A 115 -1.13 -3.44 -12.11
CA ILE A 115 -1.76 -2.51 -13.06
C ILE A 115 -0.71 -1.70 -13.83
N ALA A 116 0.46 -1.47 -13.23
CA ALA A 116 1.51 -0.67 -13.84
C ALA A 116 1.94 -1.21 -15.23
N PRO A 117 2.22 -0.30 -16.19
CA PRO A 117 2.69 -0.69 -17.51
C PRO A 117 4.08 -1.34 -17.44
N ASP A 118 4.96 -0.80 -16.60
CA ASP A 118 6.33 -1.25 -16.37
C ASP A 118 6.48 -1.81 -14.95
N PRO A 119 6.67 -3.12 -14.78
CA PRO A 119 6.71 -3.74 -13.46
C PRO A 119 8.08 -3.62 -12.75
N LEU A 120 9.16 -3.33 -13.48
CA LEU A 120 10.49 -3.23 -12.89
C LEU A 120 11.12 -1.88 -13.23
N PRO A 121 11.86 -1.27 -12.29
CA PRO A 121 12.53 0.01 -12.50
C PRO A 121 13.65 -0.04 -13.55
N PHE A 122 14.02 -1.25 -14.01
CA PHE A 122 15.12 -1.51 -14.94
C PHE A 122 14.69 -1.74 -16.38
N SER A 123 13.42 -2.06 -16.63
CA SER A 123 12.90 -2.33 -17.97
C SER A 123 11.88 -1.25 -18.34
N LYS A 124 12.37 -0.15 -18.92
CA LYS A 124 11.53 0.77 -19.67
C LYS A 124 11.11 0.08 -20.97
N ASP A 125 9.85 0.24 -21.38
CA ASP A 125 9.30 -0.28 -22.63
C ASP A 125 9.40 -1.80 -22.77
N THR A 126 9.02 -2.52 -21.71
CA THR A 126 9.08 -3.99 -21.69
C THR A 126 8.19 -4.59 -22.80
N PRO A 127 8.72 -5.44 -23.71
CA PRO A 127 7.92 -6.13 -24.71
C PRO A 127 6.78 -6.93 -24.06
N GLN A 128 5.59 -6.93 -24.69
CA GLN A 128 4.40 -7.58 -24.13
C GLN A 128 4.62 -9.07 -23.82
N GLU A 129 5.44 -9.75 -24.61
CA GLU A 129 5.76 -11.18 -24.47
C GLU A 129 6.48 -11.53 -23.16
N ILE A 130 7.31 -10.63 -22.63
CA ILE A 130 8.09 -10.87 -21.39
C ILE A 130 7.51 -10.14 -20.17
N LYS A 131 6.47 -9.34 -20.37
CA LYS A 131 5.87 -8.51 -19.31
C LYS A 131 5.36 -9.33 -18.13
N GLU A 132 4.73 -10.47 -18.40
CA GLU A 132 4.23 -11.35 -17.35
C GLU A 132 5.37 -11.96 -16.53
N TYR A 133 6.44 -12.40 -17.18
CA TYR A 133 7.63 -12.91 -16.51
C TYR A 133 8.30 -11.82 -15.64
N MET A 134 8.35 -10.58 -16.11
CA MET A 134 8.87 -9.46 -15.32
C MET A 134 8.01 -9.16 -14.09
N LYS A 135 6.68 -9.31 -14.18
CA LYS A 135 5.80 -9.22 -13.00
C LYS A 135 6.11 -10.32 -11.98
N VAL A 136 6.35 -11.55 -12.44
CA VAL A 136 6.75 -12.66 -11.55
C VAL A 136 8.07 -12.36 -10.85
N ILE A 137 9.07 -11.85 -11.57
CA ILE A 137 10.36 -11.43 -10.99
C ILE A 137 10.15 -10.32 -9.96
N ALA A 138 9.30 -9.34 -10.26
CA ALA A 138 9.00 -8.24 -9.36
C ALA A 138 8.36 -8.71 -8.04
N ILE A 139 7.54 -9.76 -8.05
CA ILE A 139 6.99 -10.37 -6.83
C ILE A 139 8.09 -10.85 -5.88
N PHE A 140 9.23 -11.31 -6.40
CA PHE A 140 10.39 -11.71 -5.57
C PHE A 140 11.32 -10.55 -5.24
N TYR A 141 11.44 -9.56 -6.13
CA TYR A 141 12.31 -8.41 -5.97
C TYR A 141 11.92 -7.53 -4.77
N TYR A 142 10.66 -7.12 -4.66
CA TYR A 142 10.22 -6.21 -3.57
C TYR A 142 10.35 -6.81 -2.16
N PRO A 143 10.02 -8.09 -1.91
CA PRO A 143 10.33 -8.74 -0.64
C PRO A 143 11.82 -8.68 -0.30
N ILE A 144 12.70 -8.92 -1.27
CA ILE A 144 14.16 -8.85 -1.05
C ILE A 144 14.58 -7.41 -0.72
N LEU A 145 14.03 -6.42 -1.42
CA LEU A 145 14.31 -5.01 -1.19
C LEU A 145 13.88 -4.55 0.22
N TYR A 146 12.70 -4.98 0.69
CA TYR A 146 12.17 -4.60 2.01
C TYR A 146 12.57 -5.56 3.15
N TYR A 147 13.27 -6.65 2.83
CA TYR A 147 13.76 -7.61 3.81
C TYR A 147 14.62 -6.98 4.92
N PRO A 148 15.57 -6.07 4.65
CA PRO A 148 16.37 -5.46 5.70
C PRO A 148 15.54 -4.63 6.68
N LEU A 149 14.44 -4.00 6.23
CA LEU A 149 13.52 -3.29 7.12
C LEU A 149 12.87 -4.25 8.12
N MET A 150 12.42 -5.42 7.66
CA MET A 150 11.88 -6.47 8.54
C MET A 150 12.91 -6.93 9.58
N VAL A 151 14.13 -7.20 9.12
CA VAL A 151 15.22 -7.65 10.00
C VAL A 151 15.59 -6.57 11.02
N CYS A 152 15.60 -5.29 10.63
CA CYS A 152 15.80 -4.17 11.54
C CYS A 152 14.68 -4.01 12.57
N CYS A 153 13.44 -4.40 12.24
CA CYS A 153 12.32 -4.37 13.18
C CYS A 153 12.45 -5.44 14.28
N THR A 154 13.05 -6.59 13.96
CA THR A 154 13.08 -7.75 14.87
C THR A 154 14.40 -7.89 15.62
N LEU A 155 15.47 -7.28 15.09
CA LEU A 155 16.70 -7.08 15.84
C LEU A 155 16.49 -5.99 16.90
N GLN A 156 16.40 -6.39 18.16
CA GLN A 156 16.31 -5.47 19.31
C GLN A 156 17.67 -4.81 19.64
N HIS A 157 18.34 -4.27 18.62
CA HIS A 157 19.64 -3.64 18.74
C HIS A 157 19.57 -2.18 18.29
N LYS A 158 20.26 -1.27 19.00
CA LYS A 158 20.28 0.17 18.67
C LYS A 158 20.68 0.41 17.21
N ALA A 159 21.70 -0.30 16.72
CA ALA A 159 22.13 -0.19 15.32
C ALA A 159 21.02 -0.60 14.32
N GLY A 160 20.21 -1.63 14.66
CA GLY A 160 19.09 -2.06 13.83
C GLY A 160 18.05 -0.94 13.67
N TYR A 161 17.72 -0.24 14.75
CA TYR A 161 16.78 0.89 14.68
C TYR A 161 17.33 2.09 13.89
N VAL A 162 18.64 2.37 13.99
CA VAL A 162 19.29 3.44 13.21
C VAL A 162 19.26 3.10 11.72
N PHE A 163 19.68 1.89 11.33
CA PHE A 163 19.61 1.45 9.93
C PHE A 163 18.17 1.38 9.41
N GLY A 164 17.23 0.91 10.24
CA GLY A 164 15.80 0.90 9.93
C GLY A 164 15.25 2.30 9.66
N THR A 165 15.65 3.30 10.46
CA THR A 165 15.25 4.71 10.26
C THR A 165 15.81 5.24 8.95
N LEU A 166 17.10 5.04 8.67
CA LEU A 166 17.73 5.50 7.43
C LEU A 166 17.05 4.89 6.20
N LEU A 167 16.88 3.56 6.18
CA LEU A 167 16.25 2.86 5.06
C LEU A 167 14.79 3.27 4.84
N SER A 168 14.00 3.35 5.92
CA SER A 168 12.58 3.73 5.83
C SER A 168 12.42 5.19 5.41
N PHE A 169 13.23 6.10 5.95
CA PHE A 169 13.22 7.51 5.59
C PHE A 169 13.64 7.72 4.13
N SER A 170 14.69 7.05 3.65
CA SER A 170 15.11 7.14 2.24
C SER A 170 14.01 6.71 1.29
N HIS A 171 13.35 5.57 1.56
CA HIS A 171 12.21 5.14 0.74
C HIS A 171 11.02 6.08 0.81
N PHE A 172 10.71 6.61 2.00
CA PHE A 172 9.63 7.57 2.18
C PHE A 172 9.90 8.87 1.43
N ALA A 173 11.09 9.46 1.62
CA ALA A 173 11.46 10.74 1.03
C ALA A 173 11.45 10.69 -0.50
N VAL A 174 12.03 9.64 -1.09
CA VAL A 174 12.03 9.49 -2.56
C VAL A 174 10.62 9.24 -3.09
N LEU A 175 9.81 8.43 -2.40
CA LEU A 175 8.43 8.21 -2.81
C LEU A 175 7.60 9.50 -2.77
N VAL A 176 7.75 10.31 -1.72
CA VAL A 176 7.10 11.63 -1.63
C VAL A 176 7.59 12.54 -2.75
N TRP A 177 8.90 12.57 -2.99
CA TRP A 177 9.51 13.42 -4.02
C TRP A 177 8.99 13.07 -5.43
N GLN A 178 8.99 11.80 -5.79
CA GLN A 178 8.47 11.32 -7.08
C GLN A 178 6.99 11.69 -7.27
N LYS A 179 6.20 11.66 -6.20
CA LYS A 179 4.76 12.01 -6.25
C LYS A 179 4.51 13.52 -6.25
N PHE A 180 5.43 14.31 -5.72
CA PHE A 180 5.38 15.76 -5.79
C PHE A 180 5.74 16.26 -7.19
N ASP A 181 6.77 15.69 -7.81
CA ASP A 181 7.20 16.04 -9.17
C ASP A 181 6.15 15.67 -10.22
N CYS A 182 5.59 14.46 -10.14
CA CYS A 182 4.64 13.93 -11.12
C CYS A 182 3.34 13.50 -10.43
N PRO A 183 2.44 14.44 -10.09
CA PRO A 183 1.17 14.11 -9.42
C PRO A 183 0.13 13.49 -10.37
N LYS A 184 0.24 13.78 -11.67
CA LYS A 184 -0.65 13.26 -12.71
C LYS A 184 0.03 12.12 -13.47
N THR A 185 -0.64 10.97 -13.61
CA THR A 185 -0.16 9.86 -14.44
C THR A 185 -1.14 9.55 -15.58
N PRO A 186 -0.65 9.11 -16.75
CA PRO A 186 -1.50 8.71 -17.89
C PRO A 186 -2.21 7.36 -17.69
N GLU A 187 -2.31 6.89 -16.45
CA GLU A 187 -3.00 5.65 -16.09
C GLU A 187 -4.53 5.86 -16.13
N ILE A 188 -5.29 4.87 -15.67
CA ILE A 188 -6.77 4.80 -15.72
C ILE A 188 -7.44 6.11 -15.24
N TYR A 189 -6.84 6.81 -14.29
CA TYR A 189 -7.29 8.12 -13.81
C TYR A 189 -6.10 9.02 -13.48
N PRO A 190 -6.19 10.36 -13.69
CA PRO A 190 -5.06 11.27 -13.53
C PRO A 190 -4.36 11.18 -12.17
N TYR A 191 -5.13 10.98 -11.09
CA TYR A 191 -4.60 10.90 -9.71
C TYR A 191 -4.54 9.47 -9.15
N TYR A 192 -4.76 8.44 -9.98
CA TYR A 192 -4.79 7.06 -9.52
C TYR A 192 -3.48 6.66 -8.85
N ALA A 193 -2.33 6.95 -9.49
CA ALA A 193 -1.02 6.58 -8.95
C ALA A 193 -0.68 7.29 -7.63
N LEU A 194 -1.27 8.45 -7.36
CA LEU A 194 -1.13 9.17 -6.09
C LEU A 194 -1.99 8.49 -5.01
N LEU A 195 -3.28 8.31 -5.30
CA LEU A 195 -4.25 7.69 -4.39
C LEU A 195 -3.86 6.25 -4.03
N ALA A 196 -3.40 5.47 -5.00
CA ALA A 196 -2.95 4.10 -4.77
C ALA A 196 -1.66 4.05 -3.92
N SER A 197 -0.85 5.10 -3.93
CA SER A 197 0.38 5.18 -3.11
C SER A 197 0.14 5.62 -1.66
N LEU A 198 -1.06 6.11 -1.32
CA LEU A 198 -1.38 6.60 0.04
C LEU A 198 -1.20 5.55 1.15
N PRO A 199 -1.69 4.29 1.02
CA PRO A 199 -1.46 3.26 2.04
C PRO A 199 0.02 2.99 2.24
N GLN A 200 0.79 3.05 1.16
CA GLN A 200 2.24 2.85 1.19
C GLN A 200 2.95 3.99 1.92
N LEU A 201 2.61 5.25 1.62
CA LEU A 201 3.13 6.44 2.30
C LEU A 201 2.81 6.41 3.79
N ALA A 202 1.56 6.07 4.15
CA ALA A 202 1.13 5.94 5.54
C ALA A 202 1.92 4.84 6.29
N CYS A 203 2.15 3.68 5.66
CA CYS A 203 2.95 2.61 6.23
C CYS A 203 4.40 3.05 6.47
N PHE A 204 5.03 3.71 5.49
CA PHE A 204 6.39 4.22 5.66
C PHE A 204 6.48 5.29 6.75
N ALA A 205 5.56 6.26 6.77
CA ALA A 205 5.53 7.29 7.81
C ALA A 205 5.40 6.67 9.21
N TYR A 206 4.52 5.69 9.37
CA TYR A 206 4.38 4.94 10.62
C TYR A 206 5.68 4.24 11.03
N ILE A 207 6.35 3.56 10.10
CA ILE A 207 7.63 2.87 10.35
C ILE A 207 8.72 3.87 10.77
N CYS A 208 8.84 5.00 10.07
CA CYS A 208 9.81 6.06 10.38
C CYS A 208 9.63 6.57 11.83
N VAL A 209 8.40 6.96 12.18
CA VAL A 209 8.08 7.46 13.53
C VAL A 209 8.36 6.38 14.57
N GLN A 210 7.95 5.14 14.32
CA GLN A 210 8.09 4.05 15.26
C GLN A 210 9.56 3.68 15.50
N PHE A 211 10.43 3.72 14.47
CA PHE A 211 11.86 3.51 14.67
C PHE A 211 12.50 4.62 15.51
N ILE A 212 12.14 5.89 15.28
CA ILE A 212 12.61 7.01 16.10
C ILE A 212 12.19 6.82 17.56
N LEU A 213 10.93 6.43 17.81
CA LEU A 213 10.45 6.13 19.16
C LEU A 213 11.22 4.98 19.82
N LEU A 214 11.59 3.94 19.06
CA LEU A 214 12.40 2.82 19.57
C LEU A 214 13.85 3.20 19.84
N ILE A 215 14.43 4.15 19.08
CA ILE A 215 15.75 4.72 19.36
C ILE A 215 15.71 5.47 20.69
N VAL A 216 14.70 6.34 20.88
CA VAL A 216 14.55 7.16 22.11
C VAL A 216 14.28 6.30 23.33
N LYS A 217 13.39 5.30 23.20
CA LYS A 217 13.05 4.39 24.30
C LYS A 217 14.18 3.41 24.64
N GLY A 218 15.12 3.23 23.72
CA GLY A 218 16.19 2.25 23.82
C GLY A 218 15.69 0.81 23.61
N PRO A 219 16.61 -0.12 23.30
CA PRO A 219 16.27 -1.54 23.31
C PRO A 219 15.86 -1.91 24.73
N LYS A 220 14.64 -2.40 24.90
CA LYS A 220 14.24 -3.06 26.13
C LYS A 220 15.13 -4.29 26.21
N THR A 221 16.03 -4.34 27.19
CA THR A 221 16.83 -5.52 27.48
C THR A 221 15.90 -6.73 27.59
N ASP A 222 16.24 -7.78 26.85
CA ASP A 222 15.56 -9.07 26.77
C ASP A 222 15.12 -9.58 28.16
N GLU A 223 14.02 -10.33 28.18
CA GLU A 223 13.51 -11.23 29.26
C GLU A 223 12.45 -10.72 30.26
N ASP A 224 12.18 -9.42 30.44
CA ASP A 224 11.16 -8.98 31.42
C ASP A 224 9.70 -8.98 30.90
N LEU A 225 9.48 -9.26 29.61
CA LEU A 225 8.14 -9.29 29.01
C LEU A 225 7.43 -10.65 29.14
N ASP A 226 8.16 -11.72 29.50
CA ASP A 226 7.65 -13.09 29.51
C ASP A 226 7.03 -13.50 30.86
N SER A 227 7.34 -12.80 31.96
CA SER A 227 6.73 -13.13 33.25
C SER A 227 5.31 -12.57 33.38
N SER A 228 5.12 -11.25 33.20
CA SER A 228 3.86 -10.59 33.59
C SER A 228 2.65 -11.02 32.76
N TYR A 229 2.73 -11.09 31.43
CA TYR A 229 1.58 -11.44 30.59
C TYR A 229 1.13 -12.90 30.79
N TYR A 230 2.06 -13.85 30.75
CA TYR A 230 1.73 -15.26 30.92
C TYR A 230 1.28 -15.55 32.35
N THR A 231 1.91 -14.93 33.35
CA THR A 231 1.46 -15.05 34.74
C THR A 231 0.07 -14.45 34.95
N ASP A 232 -0.23 -13.28 34.37
CA ASP A 232 -1.55 -12.66 34.44
C ASP A 232 -2.61 -13.48 33.70
N TYR A 233 -2.28 -14.07 32.55
CA TYR A 233 -3.17 -14.97 31.81
C TYR A 233 -3.52 -16.20 32.63
N VAL A 234 -2.52 -16.90 33.16
CA VAL A 234 -2.72 -18.07 34.03
C VAL A 234 -3.46 -17.68 35.31
N LYS A 235 -3.13 -16.55 35.93
CA LYS A 235 -3.83 -16.03 37.10
C LYS A 235 -5.29 -15.73 36.80
N SER A 236 -5.60 -15.18 35.63
CA SER A 236 -6.99 -14.94 35.21
C SER A 236 -7.77 -16.24 34.96
N LEU A 237 -7.13 -17.25 34.35
CA LEU A 237 -7.72 -18.57 34.13
C LEU A 237 -8.00 -19.29 35.46
N LEU A 238 -7.05 -19.25 36.40
CA LEU A 238 -7.20 -19.84 37.73
C LEU A 238 -8.26 -19.10 38.56
N LYS A 239 -8.36 -17.77 38.44
CA LYS A 239 -9.35 -16.93 39.14
C LYS A 239 -10.76 -17.06 38.55
N LYS A 240 -10.90 -17.37 37.26
CA LYS A 240 -12.19 -17.63 36.60
C LYS A 240 -12.90 -18.85 37.18
N LYS A 241 -12.15 -19.82 37.74
CA LYS A 241 -12.74 -20.98 38.46
C LYS A 241 -13.40 -20.60 39.79
N SER A 242 -13.07 -19.45 40.41
CA SER A 242 -13.61 -19.06 41.73
C SER A 242 -14.76 -18.04 41.67
N SER A 243 -15.18 -17.58 40.48
CA SER A 243 -16.10 -16.43 40.35
C SER A 243 -17.34 -16.69 39.50
N ASN A 244 -17.67 -17.95 39.20
CA ASN A 244 -18.98 -18.32 38.61
C ASN A 244 -20.13 -18.23 39.66
N ALA A 245 -20.19 -17.15 40.43
CA ALA A 245 -21.41 -16.72 41.08
C ALA A 245 -22.22 -15.95 40.02
N SER A 246 -23.07 -16.68 39.32
CA SER A 246 -24.04 -16.16 38.37
C SER A 246 -24.86 -15.02 38.99
N SER A 247 -24.68 -13.79 38.51
CA SER A 247 -25.59 -12.69 38.83
C SER A 247 -26.84 -12.81 37.97
N SER A 248 -27.94 -13.26 38.57
CA SER A 248 -29.28 -13.19 38.01
C SER A 248 -29.79 -11.76 38.02
N SER A 249 -30.14 -11.23 36.85
CA SER A 249 -31.24 -10.27 36.69
C SER A 249 -31.55 -10.13 35.20
N ALA A 250 -32.67 -10.75 34.81
CA ALA A 250 -33.30 -10.51 33.53
C ALA A 250 -34.18 -9.27 33.66
N ASP A 251 -33.67 -8.11 33.27
CA ASP A 251 -34.48 -6.93 32.98
C ASP A 251 -34.54 -6.67 31.48
N LYS A 252 -35.74 -6.32 31.01
CA LYS A 252 -36.04 -6.14 29.58
C LYS A 252 -35.23 -4.96 29.02
N PRO A 253 -34.45 -5.13 27.94
CA PRO A 253 -33.55 -4.08 27.47
C PRO A 253 -34.31 -2.96 26.76
N THR A 254 -34.05 -1.72 27.16
CA THR A 254 -34.51 -0.49 26.50
C THR A 254 -33.94 -0.38 25.08
N LEU A 255 -34.63 0.31 24.17
CA LEU A 255 -34.23 0.44 22.75
C LEU A 255 -32.78 0.94 22.57
N ALA A 256 -32.30 1.80 23.46
CA ALA A 256 -30.91 2.25 23.49
C ALA A 256 -29.91 1.12 23.79
N GLU A 257 -30.21 0.20 24.69
CA GLU A 257 -29.39 -1.01 24.91
C GLU A 257 -29.44 -1.95 23.72
N ARG A 258 -30.56 -2.00 22.99
CA ARG A 258 -30.68 -2.81 21.77
C ARG A 258 -29.78 -2.25 20.66
N ILE A 259 -29.76 -0.93 20.49
CA ILE A 259 -28.90 -0.23 19.53
C ILE A 259 -27.42 -0.29 19.94
N LEU A 260 -27.09 -0.31 21.24
CA LEU A 260 -25.72 -0.53 21.74
C LEU A 260 -25.28 -2.00 21.73
N LYS A 261 -26.21 -2.95 21.79
CA LYS A 261 -25.93 -4.39 21.69
C LYS A 261 -25.54 -4.80 20.28
N VAL A 262 -26.09 -4.17 19.24
CA VAL A 262 -25.75 -4.45 17.83
C VAL A 262 -24.26 -4.20 17.50
N PRO A 263 -23.66 -3.02 17.81
CA PRO A 263 -22.24 -2.80 17.64
C PRO A 263 -21.42 -3.61 18.65
N LYS A 264 -21.91 -3.91 19.87
CA LYS A 264 -21.21 -4.81 20.81
C LYS A 264 -21.19 -6.28 20.37
N SER A 265 -22.19 -6.74 19.62
CA SER A 265 -22.19 -8.09 19.04
C SER A 265 -21.40 -8.16 17.73
N TYR A 266 -21.32 -7.04 17.02
CA TYR A 266 -20.58 -6.93 15.76
C TYR A 266 -19.09 -6.65 15.96
N ILE A 267 -18.74 -5.84 16.96
CA ILE A 267 -17.37 -5.54 17.36
C ILE A 267 -16.95 -6.61 18.36
N TYR A 268 -16.10 -7.53 17.92
CA TYR A 268 -15.43 -8.45 18.82
C TYR A 268 -14.65 -7.65 19.88
N MET A 269 -15.13 -7.66 21.13
CA MET A 269 -14.35 -7.16 22.26
C MET A 269 -13.48 -8.32 22.78
N PRO A 270 -12.17 -8.35 22.46
CA PRO A 270 -11.28 -9.38 22.99
C PRO A 270 -11.27 -9.33 24.53
N GLU A 271 -11.24 -10.52 25.16
CA GLU A 271 -11.00 -10.63 26.59
C GLU A 271 -9.62 -9.99 26.89
N LYS A 272 -9.53 -9.12 27.91
CA LYS A 272 -8.40 -8.20 28.16
C LYS A 272 -7.01 -8.86 28.23
N VAL A 273 -6.98 -10.19 28.36
CA VAL A 273 -5.78 -11.00 28.56
C VAL A 273 -5.42 -11.85 27.34
N PHE A 274 -6.20 -11.80 26.25
CA PHE A 274 -5.89 -12.51 25.01
C PHE A 274 -5.33 -11.58 23.95
N ARG A 275 -4.04 -11.73 23.63
CA ARG A 275 -3.39 -11.04 22.51
C ARG A 275 -3.52 -11.87 21.24
N PHE A 276 -3.97 -11.30 20.12
CA PHE A 276 -4.05 -12.07 18.86
C PHE A 276 -2.67 -12.52 18.34
N PRO A 277 -2.56 -13.68 17.65
CA PRO A 277 -1.31 -14.07 17.00
C PRO A 277 -0.92 -13.05 15.91
N LEU A 278 0.39 -12.86 15.70
CA LEU A 278 0.91 -11.87 14.75
C LEU A 278 0.36 -12.09 13.34
N GLN A 279 0.26 -13.36 12.92
CA GLN A 279 -0.26 -13.73 11.60
C GLN A 279 -1.71 -13.27 11.37
N LEU A 280 -2.57 -13.34 12.39
CA LEU A 280 -3.95 -12.90 12.28
C LEU A 280 -4.04 -11.37 12.19
N ALA A 281 -3.22 -10.67 12.97
CA ALA A 281 -3.14 -9.21 12.91
C ALA A 281 -2.63 -8.72 11.54
N VAL A 282 -1.56 -9.35 11.02
CA VAL A 282 -1.03 -9.07 9.68
C VAL A 282 -2.07 -9.37 8.59
N SER A 283 -2.72 -10.54 8.65
CA SER A 283 -3.74 -10.92 7.66
C SER A 283 -4.91 -9.94 7.63
N THR A 284 -5.40 -9.53 8.80
CA THR A 284 -6.49 -8.53 8.91
C THR A 284 -6.06 -7.18 8.34
N PHE A 285 -4.86 -6.71 8.68
CA PHE A 285 -4.34 -5.44 8.18
C PHE A 285 -4.14 -5.45 6.66
N VAL A 286 -3.54 -6.51 6.12
CA VAL A 286 -3.35 -6.68 4.66
C VAL A 286 -4.71 -6.75 3.96
N ALA A 287 -5.71 -7.41 4.55
CA ALA A 287 -7.07 -7.45 3.99
C ALA A 287 -7.69 -6.04 3.92
N LEU A 288 -7.50 -5.19 4.92
CA LEU A 288 -7.96 -3.79 4.88
C LEU A 288 -7.26 -2.99 3.76
N VAL A 289 -5.95 -3.18 3.58
CA VAL A 289 -5.20 -2.57 2.47
C VAL A 289 -5.70 -3.08 1.12
N ALA A 290 -6.03 -4.37 1.01
CA ALA A 290 -6.63 -4.95 -0.20
C ALA A 290 -8.00 -4.36 -0.51
N ILE A 291 -8.86 -4.22 0.51
CA ILE A 291 -10.17 -3.57 0.36
C ILE A 291 -10.00 -2.13 -0.15
N TYR A 292 -9.01 -1.39 0.37
CA TYR A 292 -8.72 -0.04 -0.13
C TYR A 292 -8.36 -0.03 -1.62
N HIS A 293 -7.43 -0.89 -2.05
CA HIS A 293 -7.02 -0.95 -3.46
C HIS A 293 -8.16 -1.37 -4.39
N VAL A 294 -8.95 -2.37 -3.99
CA VAL A 294 -10.11 -2.82 -4.76
C VAL A 294 -11.18 -1.73 -4.81
N ALA A 295 -11.49 -1.07 -3.70
CA ALA A 295 -12.45 0.02 -3.66
C ALA A 295 -12.00 1.20 -4.52
N LEU A 296 -10.72 1.58 -4.46
CA LEU A 296 -10.16 2.63 -5.30
C LEU A 296 -10.30 2.28 -6.79
N LEU A 297 -10.00 1.03 -7.17
CA LEU A 297 -10.17 0.55 -8.54
C LEU A 297 -11.62 0.59 -9.00
N LEU A 298 -12.55 0.11 -8.16
CA LEU A 298 -13.97 0.17 -8.47
C LEU A 298 -14.45 1.60 -8.64
N VAL A 299 -14.06 2.51 -7.75
CA VAL A 299 -14.42 3.93 -7.88
C VAL A 299 -13.87 4.52 -9.16
N VAL A 300 -12.59 4.30 -9.47
CA VAL A 300 -11.93 4.85 -10.66
C VAL A 300 -12.47 4.27 -11.97
N LEU A 301 -12.88 2.99 -11.99
CA LEU A 301 -13.43 2.33 -13.17
C LEU A 301 -14.93 2.58 -13.38
N VAL A 302 -15.70 2.67 -12.29
CA VAL A 302 -17.16 2.79 -12.33
C VAL A 302 -17.62 4.24 -12.36
N VAL A 303 -16.92 5.15 -11.69
CA VAL A 303 -17.20 6.58 -11.82
C VAL A 303 -16.74 6.97 -13.22
N PRO A 304 -17.68 7.18 -14.17
CA PRO A 304 -17.31 7.61 -15.50
C PRO A 304 -16.66 8.98 -15.33
N HIS A 305 -15.65 9.29 -16.16
CA HIS A 305 -15.38 10.70 -16.46
C HIS A 305 -16.76 11.32 -16.73
N PRO A 306 -17.23 12.31 -15.95
CA PRO A 306 -18.50 12.93 -16.28
C PRO A 306 -18.36 13.37 -17.74
N PRO A 307 -19.20 12.90 -18.67
CA PRO A 307 -19.39 13.69 -19.87
C PRO A 307 -19.88 15.01 -19.30
N HIS A 308 -19.06 16.06 -19.42
CA HIS A 308 -19.48 17.40 -19.05
C HIS A 308 -20.87 17.59 -19.64
N CYS A 309 -21.88 17.70 -18.79
CA CYS A 309 -23.24 17.95 -19.21
C CYS A 309 -23.19 19.22 -20.06
N PRO A 310 -23.67 19.20 -21.32
CA PRO A 310 -23.76 20.41 -22.11
C PRO A 310 -25.00 21.14 -21.62
N CYS A 311 -24.86 22.00 -20.62
CA CYS A 311 -25.83 23.04 -20.27
C CYS A 311 -25.17 24.01 -19.30
N TRP A 312 -25.53 25.29 -19.42
CA TRP A 312 -25.09 26.49 -18.67
C TRP A 312 -23.75 27.05 -19.20
N TYR A 313 -23.68 28.08 -20.05
CA TYR A 313 -24.57 29.19 -20.45
C TYR A 313 -24.30 29.57 -21.91
#